data_AF-A0A813LUQ3-F1
#
_entry.id   AF-A0A813LUQ3-F1
#
_cell.length_a   1.000
_cell.length_b   1.000
_cell.length_c   1.000
_cell.angle_alpha   90.00
_cell.angle_beta   90.00
_cell.angle_gamma   90.00
#
_symmetry.space_group_name_H-M   'P 1'
#
loop_
_entity.id
_entity.type
_entity.pdbx_description
1 polymer ?
#
loop_
_entity_poly.entity_id
_entity_poly.type
_entity_poly.pdbx_seq_one_letter_code
_entity_poly.pdbx_strand_id
1 'polypeptide(L)'
;ALLALLLPFAILAEGVGNGPVGVESPVPPHKVSPAEQCAFALPPELPYYWEPSCAMGLLGCMADGVHLQCRFCGEAPFTGLPCPLDAVSPAGETCAFDNAPTTP
;
A
#
# COMPACT_ATOMS: atom_id res chain seq x y z
N ALA A 1 23.31 -36.95 -37.73
CA ALA A 1 22.48 -35.78 -38.09
C ALA A 1 21.36 -35.67 -37.06
N LEU A 2 21.24 -34.48 -36.43
CA LEU A 2 20.05 -33.91 -35.78
C LEU A 2 19.35 -34.78 -34.71
N LEU A 3 19.27 -34.43 -33.42
CA LEU A 3 18.74 -33.20 -32.78
C LEU A 3 19.55 -32.90 -31.49
N ALA A 4 20.26 -31.78 -31.32
CA ALA A 4 19.76 -30.48 -30.80
C ALA A 4 18.92 -30.64 -29.51
N LEU A 5 19.51 -30.69 -28.31
CA LEU A 5 19.80 -29.55 -27.40
C LEU A 5 18.65 -28.54 -27.20
N LEU A 6 18.44 -28.24 -25.91
CA LEU A 6 17.80 -27.05 -25.29
C LEU A 6 16.32 -27.17 -24.93
N LEU A 7 16.05 -27.36 -23.63
CA LEU A 7 15.35 -26.38 -22.78
C LEU A 7 15.46 -26.83 -21.30
N PRO A 8 16.09 -26.06 -20.41
CA PRO A 8 15.95 -26.27 -18.98
C PRO A 8 14.57 -25.73 -18.61
N PHE A 9 13.60 -26.60 -18.37
CA PHE A 9 12.34 -26.19 -17.78
C PHE A 9 12.62 -25.80 -16.34
N ALA A 10 12.86 -24.51 -16.19
CA ALA A 10 12.80 -23.79 -14.95
C ALA A 10 11.44 -24.00 -14.25
N ILE A 11 11.46 -23.63 -12.97
CA ILE A 11 10.33 -23.26 -12.11
C ILE A 11 9.64 -24.42 -11.37
N LEU A 12 10.04 -24.62 -10.11
CA LEU A 12 9.09 -24.78 -9.01
C LEU A 12 9.59 -23.96 -7.82
N ALA A 13 9.22 -22.68 -7.80
CA ALA A 13 9.12 -21.93 -6.55
C ALA A 13 7.64 -21.88 -6.19
N GLU A 14 7.19 -22.85 -5.40
CA GLU A 14 5.84 -22.88 -4.84
C GLU A 14 5.86 -22.12 -3.52
N GLY A 15 5.17 -20.98 -3.50
CA GLY A 15 5.06 -20.13 -2.32
C GLY A 15 3.85 -19.22 -2.44
N VAL A 16 2.67 -19.79 -2.64
CA VAL A 16 1.40 -19.06 -2.56
C VAL A 16 1.13 -18.75 -1.09
N GLY A 17 1.55 -17.56 -0.65
CA GLY A 17 1.12 -16.99 0.62
C GLY A 17 -0.33 -16.54 0.54
N ASN A 18 -1.26 -17.38 0.97
CA ASN A 18 -2.63 -16.98 1.28
C ASN A 18 -2.62 -16.26 2.64
N GLY A 19 -2.49 -14.94 2.63
CA GLY A 19 -2.75 -14.08 3.79
C GLY A 19 -4.16 -13.49 3.72
N PRO A 20 -4.84 -13.23 4.85
CA PRO A 20 -6.20 -12.69 4.86
C PRO A 20 -6.20 -11.26 4.30
N VAL A 21 -6.96 -11.09 3.22
CA VAL A 21 -7.36 -9.80 2.65
C VAL A 21 -7.96 -8.93 3.76
N GLY A 22 -7.51 -7.67 3.81
CA GLY A 22 -7.97 -6.68 4.77
C GLY A 22 -9.49 -6.65 4.87
N VAL A 23 -9.97 -6.81 6.11
CA VAL A 23 -11.30 -6.54 6.64
C VAL A 23 -12.28 -5.90 5.64
N GLU A 24 -13.01 -6.74 4.91
CA GLU A 24 -14.24 -6.36 4.21
C GLU A 24 -15.32 -5.97 5.23
N SER A 25 -15.30 -4.71 5.68
CA SER A 25 -16.41 -4.13 6.44
C SER A 25 -17.40 -3.50 5.44
N PRO A 26 -18.72 -3.74 5.58
CA PRO A 26 -19.71 -3.19 4.67
C PRO A 26 -19.82 -1.68 4.91
N VAL A 27 -19.25 -0.84 4.03
CA VAL A 27 -19.42 0.61 4.15
C VAL A 27 -20.10 1.25 2.93
N PRO A 28 -20.99 2.26 3.17
CA PRO A 28 -21.69 3.07 2.16
C PRO A 28 -20.76 3.61 1.06
N PRO A 29 -21.28 4.06 -0.11
CA PRO A 29 -20.49 4.34 -1.31
C PRO A 29 -19.21 5.11 -1.00
N HIS A 30 -18.12 4.35 -0.89
CA HIS A 30 -16.82 4.87 -0.46
C HIS A 30 -16.27 5.74 -1.56
N LYS A 31 -15.73 6.89 -1.17
CA LYS A 31 -14.84 7.66 -2.04
C LYS A 31 -13.57 6.81 -2.19
N VAL A 32 -13.51 5.97 -3.23
CA VAL A 32 -12.38 5.07 -3.51
C VAL A 32 -11.12 5.92 -3.64
N SER A 33 -10.24 5.84 -2.66
CA SER A 33 -8.95 6.52 -2.71
C SER A 33 -8.02 5.74 -3.65
N PRO A 34 -7.16 6.42 -4.42
CA PRO A 34 -6.25 5.71 -5.32
C PRO A 34 -5.21 4.88 -4.55
N ALA A 35 -5.02 5.14 -3.26
CA ALA A 35 -4.14 4.38 -2.38
C ALA A 35 -4.60 2.93 -2.17
N GLU A 36 -5.85 2.57 -2.46
CA GLU A 36 -6.33 1.17 -2.40
C GLU A 36 -5.66 0.24 -3.42
N GLN A 37 -4.95 0.81 -4.41
CA GLN A 37 -4.14 0.05 -5.35
C GLN A 37 -2.82 -0.46 -4.73
N CYS A 38 -2.39 0.11 -3.59
CA CYS A 38 -1.24 -0.39 -2.85
C CYS A 38 -1.55 -1.75 -2.21
N ALA A 39 -0.63 -2.71 -2.35
CA ALA A 39 -0.83 -4.08 -1.88
C ALA A 39 0.23 -4.48 -0.85
N PHE A 40 0.00 -4.13 0.42
CA PHE A 40 0.94 -4.45 1.50
C PHE A 40 0.76 -5.88 2.01
N ALA A 41 1.88 -6.58 2.22
CA ALA A 41 1.88 -7.89 2.86
C ALA A 41 1.50 -7.84 4.35
N LEU A 42 1.82 -6.74 5.02
CA LEU A 42 1.45 -6.43 6.41
C LEU A 42 0.84 -5.03 6.46
N PRO A 43 -0.13 -4.76 7.36
CA PRO A 43 -0.66 -3.41 7.54
C PRO A 43 0.49 -2.41 7.75
N PRO A 44 0.58 -1.35 6.92
CA PRO A 44 1.64 -0.36 7.08
C PRO A 44 1.43 0.44 8.37
N GLU A 45 2.50 0.89 9.00
CA GLU A 45 2.44 1.81 10.16
C GLU A 45 2.54 3.29 9.74
N LEU A 46 3.02 3.53 8.52
CA LEU A 46 3.30 4.85 7.97
C LEU A 46 2.21 5.27 6.97
N PRO A 47 1.88 6.57 6.88
CA PRO A 47 0.91 7.04 5.92
C PRO A 47 1.44 6.90 4.49
N TYR A 48 0.53 6.52 3.59
CA TYR A 48 0.86 6.21 2.21
C TYR A 48 -0.19 6.73 1.23
N TYR A 49 0.22 6.92 -0.01
CA TYR A 49 -0.67 7.35 -1.09
C TYR A 49 -0.18 6.81 -2.44
N TRP A 50 -1.04 6.92 -3.46
CA TRP A 50 -0.69 6.55 -4.82
C TRP A 50 -0.20 7.77 -5.61
N GLU A 51 1.06 7.72 -6.04
CA GLU A 51 1.74 8.77 -6.80
C GLU A 51 2.09 8.24 -8.20
N PRO A 52 1.42 8.65 -9.29
CA PRO A 52 1.71 8.13 -10.63
C PRO A 52 3.10 8.52 -11.14
N SER A 53 3.69 9.58 -10.59
CA SER A 53 5.03 10.06 -10.93
C SER A 53 6.15 9.40 -10.12
N CYS A 54 5.81 8.55 -9.15
CA CYS A 54 6.79 7.82 -8.34
C CYS A 54 7.57 6.83 -9.20
N ALA A 55 8.88 6.78 -8.99
CA ALA A 55 9.78 5.92 -9.73
C ALA A 55 10.83 5.33 -8.77
N MET A 56 11.46 4.24 -9.20
CA MET A 56 12.46 3.54 -8.40
C MET A 56 13.61 4.48 -8.02
N GLY A 57 14.01 4.45 -6.74
CA GLY A 57 15.07 5.30 -6.20
C GLY A 57 14.60 6.68 -5.70
N LEU A 58 13.35 7.07 -5.94
CA LEU A 58 12.76 8.24 -5.27
C LEU A 58 12.32 7.89 -3.85
N LEU A 59 12.46 8.86 -2.94
CA LEU A 59 12.14 8.70 -1.53
C LEU A 59 10.67 8.28 -1.36
N GLY A 60 10.44 7.22 -0.58
CA GLY A 60 9.13 6.71 -0.23
C GLY A 60 8.45 5.86 -1.31
N CYS A 61 8.93 5.84 -2.56
CA CYS A 61 8.32 5.05 -3.63
C CYS A 61 8.52 3.55 -3.41
N MET A 62 7.66 2.74 -4.04
CA MET A 62 7.63 1.29 -3.87
C MET A 62 7.40 0.88 -2.40
N ALA A 63 6.52 1.62 -1.73
CA ALA A 63 6.19 1.45 -0.32
C ALA A 63 5.66 0.04 0.00
N ASP A 64 4.86 -0.54 -0.89
CA ASP A 64 4.26 -1.86 -0.73
C ASP A 64 5.15 -2.99 -1.28
N GLY A 65 6.28 -2.67 -1.91
CA GLY A 65 7.19 -3.63 -2.52
C GLY A 65 6.71 -4.22 -3.84
N VAL A 66 5.54 -3.80 -4.34
CA VAL A 66 4.93 -4.32 -5.57
C VAL A 66 4.72 -3.20 -6.60
N HIS A 67 4.19 -2.05 -6.18
CA HIS A 67 3.85 -0.95 -7.07
C HIS A 67 4.78 0.23 -6.84
N LEU A 68 5.47 0.68 -7.91
CA LEU A 68 6.36 1.84 -7.83
C LEU A 68 5.62 3.09 -7.34
N GLN A 69 4.36 3.22 -7.74
CA GLN A 69 3.48 4.34 -7.46
C GLN A 69 3.06 4.42 -6.00
N CYS A 70 3.11 3.31 -5.26
CA CYS A 70 2.78 3.34 -3.84
C CYS A 70 3.89 4.08 -3.09
N ARG A 71 3.52 5.15 -2.39
CA ARG A 71 4.49 6.06 -1.77
C ARG A 71 4.20 6.35 -0.30
N PHE A 72 5.21 6.20 0.56
CA PHE A 72 5.16 6.69 1.95
C PHE A 72 5.43 8.20 2.05
N CYS A 73 4.82 8.85 3.03
CA CYS A 73 4.93 10.30 3.27
C CYS A 73 4.83 10.63 4.77
N GLY A 74 5.04 11.91 5.13
CA GLY A 74 4.62 12.53 6.39
C GLY A 74 5.44 12.19 7.63
N GLU A 75 5.75 10.91 7.83
CA GLU A 75 6.40 10.38 9.03
C GLU A 75 7.82 9.92 8.73
N ALA A 76 8.70 9.90 9.73
CA ALA A 76 10.10 9.53 9.53
C ALA A 76 10.22 8.08 9.00
N PRO A 77 11.06 7.82 7.98
CA PRO A 77 12.09 8.68 7.38
C PRO A 77 11.60 9.57 6.20
N PHE A 78 10.29 9.67 5.98
CA PHE A 78 9.65 10.37 4.85
C PHE A 78 9.08 11.75 5.21
N THR A 79 9.53 12.35 6.32
CA THR A 79 9.09 13.70 6.77
C THR A 79 9.35 14.82 5.75
N GLY A 80 10.29 14.62 4.81
CA GLY A 80 10.52 15.53 3.68
C GLY A 80 9.46 15.47 2.58
N LEU A 81 8.49 14.58 2.69
CA LEU A 81 7.40 14.39 1.72
C LEU A 81 6.06 14.69 2.38
N PRO A 82 5.39 15.79 2.03
CA PRO A 82 4.06 16.09 2.56
C PRO A 82 3.05 15.07 2.04
N CYS A 83 2.18 14.58 2.92
CA CYS A 83 1.07 13.72 2.53
C CYS A 83 -0.06 14.52 1.88
N PRO A 84 -0.62 14.08 0.74
CA PRO A 84 -1.85 14.66 0.21
C PRO A 84 -3.05 14.36 1.11
N LEU A 85 -4.14 15.10 0.93
CA LEU A 85 -5.38 14.92 1.71
C LEU A 85 -6.02 13.53 1.50
N ASP A 86 -5.84 12.95 0.32
CA ASP A 86 -6.35 11.60 -0.01
C ASP A 86 -5.34 10.49 0.34
N ALA A 87 -4.30 10.78 1.15
CA ALA A 87 -3.41 9.76 1.70
C ALA A 87 -4.14 8.93 2.78
N VAL A 88 -3.78 7.65 2.86
CA VAL A 88 -4.26 6.76 3.91
C VAL A 88 -3.28 6.82 5.07
N SER A 89 -3.77 7.14 6.26
CA SER A 89 -3.00 7.12 7.50
C SER A 89 -3.39 5.89 8.33
N PRO A 90 -2.54 4.85 8.40
CA PRO A 90 -2.84 3.63 9.13
C PRO A 90 -2.50 3.69 10.62
N ALA A 91 -1.69 4.67 11.04
CA ALA A 91 -1.47 4.99 12.45
C ALA A 91 -2.81 5.41 13.06
N GLY A 92 -3.38 4.49 13.81
CA GLY A 92 -4.70 4.58 14.40
C GLY A 92 -4.78 5.77 15.35
N GLU A 93 -5.53 6.77 14.93
CA GLU A 93 -6.53 7.44 15.74
C GLU A 93 -7.32 8.29 14.75
N THR A 94 -8.32 7.66 14.14
CA THR A 94 -9.47 8.47 13.75
C THR A 94 -9.99 9.10 15.04
N CYS A 95 -10.20 10.40 15.03
CA CYS A 95 -10.98 11.09 16.05
C CYS A 95 -12.45 10.63 15.91
N ALA A 96 -12.73 9.35 16.18
CA ALA A 96 -14.04 8.75 16.18
C ALA A 96 -14.62 8.96 17.57
N PHE A 97 -15.07 10.18 17.84
CA PHE A 97 -15.87 10.42 19.03
C PHE A 97 -17.29 9.88 18.77
N ASP A 98 -17.74 8.93 19.59
CA ASP A 98 -19.12 8.42 19.54
C ASP A 98 -20.17 9.52 19.82
N ASN A 99 -19.74 10.67 20.37
CA ASN A 99 -20.60 11.81 20.66
C ASN A 99 -19.86 13.15 20.45
N ALA A 100 -20.60 14.15 19.94
CA ALA A 100 -20.14 15.53 19.89
C ALA A 100 -19.96 16.10 21.32
N PRO A 101 -19.00 17.00 21.56
CA PRO A 101 -18.87 17.67 22.85
C PRO A 101 -20.07 18.58 23.10
N THR A 102 -20.78 18.37 24.21
CA THR A 102 -21.84 19.27 24.65
C THR A 102 -21.21 20.51 25.27
N THR A 103 -21.43 21.68 24.65
CA THR A 103 -20.98 22.97 25.21
C THR A 103 -21.78 23.31 26.47
N PRO A 104 -21.13 23.80 27.54
CA PRO A 104 -21.80 24.25 28.76
C PRO A 104 -22.59 25.55 28.56
#